data_AF-A0A9Q3GFL6-F1
#
_entry.id   AF-A0A9Q3GFL6-F1
#
_cell.length_a   1.000
_cell.length_b   1.000
_cell.length_c   1.000
_cell.angle_alpha   90.00
_cell.angle_beta   90.00
_cell.angle_gamma   90.00
#
_symmetry.space_group_name_H-M   'P 1'
#
loop_
_entity.id
_entity.type
_entity.pdbx_description
1 polymer ?
#
loop_
_entity_poly.entity_id
_entity_poly.type
_entity_poly.pdbx_seq_one_letter_code
_entity_poly.pdbx_strand_id
1 'polypeptide(L)'
;MYLPPLSFHASLEEQCYKEEETEEIRNFLKVVPPAYHQYLDVFSKVKAEKLPQHHGFNNHIKLEGSLPSVGVIYSLSNIESETLQAYISGYVEKLIIRTSSSSSGAPILFVKT
;
A
#
# COMPACT_ATOMS: atom_id res chain seq x y z
N MET A 1 8.93 -37.55 6.82
CA MET A 1 8.39 -36.25 7.26
C MET A 1 7.18 -35.95 6.38
N TYR A 2 5.98 -35.95 6.95
CA TYR A 2 4.74 -35.65 6.21
C TYR A 2 4.61 -34.13 6.11
N LEU A 3 4.67 -33.59 4.90
CA LEU A 3 4.27 -32.20 4.63
C LEU A 3 2.75 -32.21 4.40
N PRO A 4 1.97 -31.44 5.18
CA PRO A 4 0.53 -31.39 4.99
C PRO A 4 0.18 -30.86 3.59
N PRO A 5 -0.96 -31.29 3.00
CA PRO A 5 -1.38 -30.79 1.70
C PRO A 5 -1.62 -29.28 1.76
N LEU A 6 -1.16 -28.57 0.72
CA LEU A 6 -1.32 -27.11 0.54
C LEU A 6 -2.77 -26.61 0.72
N SER A 7 -3.76 -27.50 0.58
CA SER A 7 -5.18 -27.20 0.80
C SER A 7 -5.54 -26.93 2.26
N PHE A 8 -4.81 -27.50 3.23
CA PHE A 8 -5.10 -27.33 4.66
C PHE A 8 -4.66 -25.96 5.17
N HIS A 9 -3.50 -25.47 4.68
CA HIS A 9 -3.01 -24.12 4.98
C HIS A 9 -3.90 -23.04 4.35
N ALA A 10 -4.31 -23.22 3.10
CA ALA A 10 -5.21 -22.29 2.42
C ALA A 10 -6.59 -22.18 3.11
N SER A 11 -7.13 -23.30 3.62
CA SER A 11 -8.41 -23.30 4.35
C SER A 11 -8.32 -22.61 5.71
N LEU A 12 -7.18 -22.71 6.39
CA LEU A 12 -6.93 -22.02 7.67
C LEU A 12 -6.66 -20.53 7.44
N GLU A 13 -5.92 -20.17 6.38
CA GLU A 13 -5.69 -18.79 5.98
C GLU A 13 -7.00 -18.09 5.57
N GLU A 14 -7.87 -18.74 4.81
CA GLU A 14 -9.21 -18.21 4.46
C GLU A 14 -10.13 -18.06 5.67
N GLN A 15 -10.05 -18.98 6.65
CA GLN A 15 -10.83 -18.89 7.89
C GLN A 15 -10.30 -17.75 8.78
N CYS A 16 -8.99 -17.65 8.95
CA CYS A 16 -8.34 -16.57 9.70
C CYS A 16 -8.67 -15.20 9.10
N TYR A 17 -8.66 -15.09 7.76
CA TYR A 17 -9.06 -13.87 7.04
C TYR A 17 -10.51 -13.45 7.31
N LYS A 18 -11.43 -14.41 7.38
CA LYS A 18 -12.86 -14.13 7.63
C LYS A 18 -13.11 -13.70 9.08
N GLU A 19 -12.44 -14.32 10.04
CA GLU A 19 -12.57 -13.97 11.46
C GLU A 19 -12.02 -12.57 11.74
N GLU A 20 -10.86 -12.22 11.17
CA GLU A 20 -10.23 -10.91 11.32
C GLU A 20 -11.11 -9.78 10.73
N GLU A 21 -11.72 -10.00 9.56
CA GLU A 21 -12.65 -9.04 8.94
C GLU A 21 -13.90 -8.79 9.81
N THR A 22 -14.40 -9.81 10.51
CA THR A 22 -15.60 -9.67 11.35
C THR A 22 -15.36 -8.85 12.63
N GLU A 23 -14.19 -8.98 13.26
CA GLU A 23 -13.85 -8.18 14.45
C GLU A 23 -13.50 -6.73 14.08
N GLU A 24 -12.88 -6.49 12.92
CA GLU A 24 -12.67 -5.13 12.39
C GLU A 24 -14.01 -4.40 12.17
N ILE A 25 -14.97 -5.04 11.51
CA ILE A 25 -16.30 -4.46 11.26
C ILE A 25 -17.00 -4.12 12.58
N ARG A 26 -16.91 -5.01 13.59
CA ARG A 26 -17.48 -4.75 14.93
C ARG A 26 -16.84 -3.53 15.58
N ASN A 27 -15.53 -3.34 15.42
CA ASN A 27 -14.85 -2.17 15.95
C ASN A 27 -15.28 -0.88 15.24
N PHE A 28 -15.40 -0.91 13.91
CA PHE A 28 -15.86 0.27 13.16
C PHE A 28 -17.30 0.66 13.49
N LEU A 29 -18.20 -0.29 13.74
CA LEU A 29 -19.59 0.00 14.16
C LEU A 29 -19.68 0.84 15.44
N LYS A 30 -18.68 0.77 16.33
CA LYS A 30 -18.64 1.53 17.59
C LYS A 30 -18.16 2.97 17.39
N VAL A 31 -17.35 3.23 16.37
CA VAL A 31 -16.65 4.51 16.18
C VAL A 31 -17.29 5.33 15.04
N VAL A 32 -17.75 4.65 13.99
CA VAL A 32 -18.33 5.27 12.81
C VAL A 32 -19.79 5.64 13.09
N PRO A 33 -20.23 6.88 12.79
CA PRO A 33 -21.63 7.28 12.95
C PRO A 33 -22.60 6.40 12.14
N PRO A 34 -23.83 6.15 12.62
CA PRO A 34 -24.78 5.25 11.97
C PRO A 34 -25.08 5.56 10.50
N ALA A 35 -25.05 6.84 10.12
CA ALA A 35 -25.28 7.28 8.73
C ALA A 35 -24.26 6.70 7.73
N TYR A 36 -23.08 6.27 8.20
CA TYR A 36 -22.00 5.75 7.37
C TYR A 36 -21.76 4.25 7.54
N HIS A 37 -22.62 3.53 8.28
CA HIS A 37 -22.47 2.08 8.49
C HIS A 37 -22.56 1.24 7.20
N GLN A 38 -23.13 1.80 6.13
CA GLN A 38 -23.11 1.15 4.82
C GLN A 38 -21.73 1.19 4.13
N TYR A 39 -20.79 2.02 4.63
CA TYR A 39 -19.45 2.23 4.05
C TYR A 39 -18.33 1.76 4.99
N LEU A 40 -18.61 0.80 5.87
CA LEU A 40 -17.61 0.30 6.84
C LEU A 40 -16.41 -0.34 6.14
N ASP A 41 -16.61 -0.87 4.95
CA ASP A 41 -15.57 -1.44 4.10
C ASP A 41 -14.51 -0.41 3.68
N VAL A 42 -14.87 0.86 3.53
CA VAL A 42 -13.95 1.97 3.19
C VAL A 42 -12.91 2.20 4.28
N PHE A 43 -13.19 1.80 5.52
CA PHE A 43 -12.27 1.95 6.65
C PHE A 43 -11.31 0.76 6.80
N SER A 44 -11.49 -0.32 6.03
CA SER A 44 -10.59 -1.48 6.08
C SER A 44 -9.23 -1.15 5.48
N LYS A 45 -8.18 -1.27 6.31
CA LYS A 45 -6.80 -1.04 5.89
C LYS A 45 -6.39 -2.00 4.77
N VAL A 46 -6.76 -3.28 4.89
CA VAL A 46 -6.42 -4.32 3.89
C VAL A 46 -7.05 -4.02 2.53
N LYS A 47 -8.30 -3.55 2.52
CA LYS A 47 -8.97 -3.14 1.27
C LYS A 47 -8.33 -1.88 0.68
N ALA A 48 -7.97 -0.91 1.52
CA ALA A 48 -7.32 0.33 1.09
C ALA A 48 -5.90 0.14 0.50
N GLU A 49 -5.21 -0.95 0.87
CA GLU A 49 -3.89 -1.28 0.30
C GLU A 49 -3.95 -1.81 -1.14
N LYS A 50 -5.14 -2.18 -1.64
CA LYS A 50 -5.34 -2.63 -3.02
C LYS A 50 -5.68 -1.44 -3.91
N LEU A 51 -5.00 -1.34 -5.06
CA LEU A 51 -5.34 -0.33 -6.04
C LEU A 51 -6.80 -0.51 -6.50
N PRO A 52 -7.60 0.57 -6.56
CA PRO A 52 -8.93 0.51 -7.13
C PRO A 52 -8.86 0.17 -8.61
N GLN A 53 -9.97 -0.29 -9.17
CA GLN A 53 -10.09 -0.51 -10.61
C GLN A 53 -9.75 0.79 -11.35
N HIS A 54 -8.90 0.70 -12.38
CA HIS A 54 -8.52 1.86 -13.18
C HIS A 54 -9.77 2.49 -13.82
N HIS A 55 -10.01 3.77 -13.53
CA HIS A 55 -11.08 4.56 -14.13
C HIS A 55 -10.55 5.45 -15.27
N GLY A 56 -11.42 5.94 -16.15
CA GLY A 56 -11.01 6.77 -17.30
C GLY A 56 -10.42 8.15 -16.97
N PHE A 57 -10.35 8.50 -15.68
CA PHE A 57 -9.80 9.77 -15.21
C PHE A 57 -8.38 9.56 -14.70
N ASN A 58 -7.42 10.18 -15.39
CA ASN A 58 -6.02 10.19 -14.99
C ASN A 58 -5.64 11.58 -14.45
N ASN A 59 -4.83 11.61 -13.40
CA ASN A 59 -4.24 12.85 -12.90
C ASN A 59 -3.18 13.33 -13.90
N HIS A 60 -3.55 14.32 -14.73
CA HIS A 60 -2.63 14.93 -15.68
C HIS A 60 -1.89 16.10 -15.03
N ILE A 61 -0.55 16.05 -15.03
CA ILE A 61 0.30 17.15 -14.58
C ILE A 61 0.71 17.95 -15.82
N LYS A 62 0.11 19.14 -15.98
CA LYS A 62 0.51 20.08 -17.03
C LYS A 62 1.78 20.80 -16.59
N LEU A 63 2.85 20.65 -17.36
CA LEU A 63 4.11 21.35 -17.10
C LEU A 63 4.07 22.74 -17.71
N GLU A 64 4.56 23.73 -16.96
CA GLU A 64 4.87 25.07 -17.46
C GLU A 64 6.39 25.21 -17.51
N GLY A 65 6.96 25.40 -18.70
CA GLY A 65 8.41 25.48 -18.89
C GLY A 65 9.09 24.12 -19.11
N SER A 66 10.30 23.94 -18.58
CA SER A 66 11.14 22.76 -18.80
C SER A 66 10.82 21.60 -17.84
N LEU A 67 11.26 20.38 -18.20
CA LEU A 67 11.18 19.22 -17.32
C LEU A 67 11.96 19.44 -16.01
N PRO A 68 11.48 18.93 -14.87
CA PRO A 68 12.24 18.95 -13.63
C PRO A 68 13.54 18.13 -13.78
N SER A 69 14.64 18.64 -13.25
CA SER A 69 15.93 17.95 -13.27
C SER A 69 15.93 16.75 -12.30
N VAL A 70 16.93 15.87 -12.45
CA VAL A 70 17.22 14.84 -11.46
C VAL A 70 17.78 15.49 -10.20
N GLY A 71 17.12 15.28 -9.06
CA GLY A 71 17.59 15.73 -7.75
C GLY A 71 18.80 14.94 -7.26
N VAL A 72 19.55 15.52 -6.32
CA VAL A 72 20.70 14.86 -5.68
C VAL A 72 20.22 13.69 -4.83
N ILE A 73 20.85 12.53 -4.99
CA ILE A 73 20.63 11.36 -4.13
C ILE A 73 21.54 11.50 -2.91
N TYR A 74 20.95 11.66 -1.73
CA TYR A 74 21.71 11.75 -0.48
C TYR A 74 22.16 10.37 -0.01
N SER A 75 23.31 10.33 0.67
CA SER A 75 23.78 9.10 1.31
C SER A 75 22.85 8.69 2.44
N LEU A 76 22.35 7.47 2.39
CA LEU A 76 21.52 6.87 3.44
C LEU A 76 22.39 6.07 4.40
N SER A 77 22.02 6.06 5.68
CA SER A 77 22.55 5.08 6.63
C SER A 77 22.05 3.66 6.32
N ASN A 78 22.69 2.64 6.90
CA ASN A 78 22.28 1.25 6.68
C ASN A 78 20.82 1.01 7.06
N ILE A 79 20.38 1.56 8.20
CA ILE A 79 19.00 1.42 8.69
C ILE A 79 18.01 2.09 7.73
N GLU A 80 18.33 3.30 7.25
CA GLU A 80 17.49 4.02 6.29
C GLU A 80 17.42 3.27 4.95
N SER A 81 18.53 2.73 4.47
CA SER A 81 18.58 1.96 3.23
C SER A 81 17.74 0.67 3.31
N GLU A 82 17.87 -0.09 4.40
CA GLU A 82 17.08 -1.30 4.63
C GLU A 82 15.58 -0.97 4.73
N THR A 83 15.24 0.09 5.45
CA THR A 83 13.86 0.58 5.58
C THR A 83 13.29 0.99 4.23
N LEU A 84 14.06 1.73 3.43
CA LEU A 84 13.65 2.17 2.10
C LEU A 84 13.43 0.98 1.16
N GLN A 85 14.33 0.00 1.20
CA GLN A 85 14.24 -1.21 0.39
C GLN A 85 12.95 -1.98 0.70
N ALA A 86 12.66 -2.20 1.98
CA ALA A 86 11.44 -2.89 2.41
C ALA A 86 10.17 -2.13 2.00
N TYR A 87 10.19 -0.80 2.14
CA TYR A 87 9.09 0.06 1.71
C TYR A 87 8.82 -0.05 0.21
N ILE A 88 9.86 0.07 -0.62
CA ILE A 88 9.73 -0.01 -2.07
C ILE A 88 9.21 -1.39 -2.50
N SER A 89 9.81 -2.47 -1.99
CA SER A 89 9.41 -3.83 -2.35
C SER A 89 7.93 -4.09 -2.06
N GLY A 90 7.45 -3.72 -0.85
CA GLY A 90 6.05 -3.90 -0.49
C GLY A 90 5.07 -3.11 -1.35
N TYR A 91 5.44 -1.90 -1.80
CA TYR A 91 4.58 -1.09 -2.67
C TYR A 91 4.64 -1.51 -4.14
N VAL A 92 5.76 -2.09 -4.60
CA VAL A 92 5.88 -2.71 -5.92
C VAL A 92 5.03 -3.98 -6.01
N GLU A 93 5.06 -4.82 -4.98
CA GLU A 93 4.21 -6.02 -4.89
C GLU A 93 2.72 -5.68 -4.94
N LYS A 94 2.31 -4.58 -4.29
CA LYS A 94 0.94 -4.05 -4.33
C LYS A 94 0.59 -3.31 -5.62
N LEU A 95 1.53 -3.23 -6.58
CA LEU A 95 1.41 -2.51 -7.85
C LEU A 95 1.15 -1.00 -7.73
N ILE A 96 1.35 -0.42 -6.54
CA ILE A 96 1.13 1.00 -6.27
C ILE A 96 2.19 1.86 -6.98
N ILE A 97 3.44 1.39 -6.97
CA ILE A 97 4.57 2.00 -7.67
C ILE A 97 5.20 1.01 -8.64
N ARG A 98 5.96 1.52 -9.61
CA ARG A 98 6.71 0.71 -10.58
C ARG A 98 8.04 1.35 -10.92
N THR A 99 8.95 0.55 -11.45
CA THR A 99 10.20 1.07 -12.02
C THR A 99 9.91 2.00 -13.19
N SER A 100 10.73 3.05 -13.31
CA SER A 100 10.59 4.09 -14.33
C SER A 100 11.97 4.50 -14.84
N SER A 101 12.05 4.83 -16.13
CA SER A 101 13.23 5.36 -16.81
C SER A 101 13.08 6.86 -17.12
N SER A 102 12.42 7.60 -16.22
CA SER A 102 12.20 9.04 -16.34
C SER A 102 13.50 9.84 -16.33
N SER A 103 13.55 10.94 -17.11
CA SER A 103 14.64 11.93 -17.06
C SER A 103 14.55 12.88 -15.86
N SER A 104 13.46 12.79 -15.09
CA SER A 104 13.21 13.55 -13.86
C SER A 104 13.13 12.60 -12.66
N GLY A 105 13.67 13.02 -11.52
CA GLY A 105 13.62 12.26 -10.27
C GLY A 105 13.77 13.17 -9.05
N ALA A 106 13.03 12.89 -7.99
CA ALA A 106 13.10 13.60 -6.72
C ALA A 106 13.73 12.72 -5.63
N PRO A 107 14.47 13.29 -4.66
CA PRO A 107 15.04 12.52 -3.57
C PRO A 107 13.97 12.04 -2.59
N ILE A 108 14.27 10.94 -1.90
CA ILE A 108 13.48 10.43 -0.76
C ILE A 108 14.09 10.98 0.53
N LEU A 109 13.25 11.48 1.43
CA LEU A 109 13.67 12.08 2.69
C LEU A 109 13.11 11.28 3.87
N PHE A 110 13.94 11.08 4.89
CA PHE A 110 13.54 10.47 6.15
C PHE A 110 13.20 11.56 7.17
N VAL A 111 12.07 11.42 7.86
CA VAL A 111 11.61 12.33 8.91
C VAL A 111 11.60 11.59 10.24
N LYS A 112 12.22 12.19 11.25
CA LYS A 112 12.17 11.69 12.63
C LYS A 112 11.11 12.47 13.41
N THR A 113 10.00 11.82 13.71
CA THR A 113 8.95 12.31 14.61
C THR A 113 9.23 12.00 16.07
#